data_AF-A0A1W9T1W2-F1
#
_entry.id   AF-A0A1W9T1W2-F1
#
_cell.length_a   1.000
_cell.length_b   1.000
_cell.length_c   1.000
_cell.angle_alpha   90.00
_cell.angle_beta   90.00
_cell.angle_gamma   90.00
#
_symmetry.space_group_name_H-M   'P 1'
#
loop_
_entity.id
_entity.type
_entity.pdbx_description
1 polymer ?
#
loop_
_entity_poly.entity_id
_entity_poly.type
_entity_poly.pdbx_seq_one_letter_code
_entity_poly.pdbx_strand_id
1 'polypeptide(L)'
;MHLYDKKYVFEYSNNKIELVFFVNPEFAGGNVKLEVPILYAKNISKAQHQLWDDITFRQPRKLIIDNFIDASKIADVSPPIIKIISPNVRGVIPTDNQTEIPYIQNKSMEVIVDVWDNGGLSSVKINERPASKYPNGKYFDFITLFTGENTIKIVATDKSGNTSIEKFKVICTYQYDIDVSKGKYYALLIGIDDYLNDGISDLKGPIEDAKKLKEILNLQYTFDKENITVLENPKRSDLISSFENIAEKITEDDNLLIFYAGHGLWNEKIQTGYWLPSDASYKSTSNWFRNSTVKDFINSIKSKHTLLISDACFSGSIFRTRSVVGKNITAYNKLYSLNSRKGMTSGTLKEVPDKSVFIEQLIINLSQNNEKFLPSAKLFNNLRDAVLNNSPNVPQYGTIQGVGDNGGEFIFIKR
;
A
#
# COMPACT_ATOMS: atom_id res chain seq x y z
N MET A 1 -48.58 36.51 -0.76
CA MET A 1 -47.69 37.54 -0.18
C MET A 1 -46.26 37.05 -0.35
N HIS A 2 -45.44 37.74 -1.16
CA HIS A 2 -43.99 37.56 -1.07
C HIS A 2 -43.55 38.26 0.22
N LEU A 3 -43.25 37.47 1.25
CA LEU A 3 -42.59 37.95 2.45
C LEU A 3 -41.13 38.25 2.07
N TYR A 4 -40.79 39.52 1.94
CA TYR A 4 -39.40 39.96 1.81
C TYR A 4 -38.92 40.57 3.14
N ASP A 5 -37.65 40.29 3.41
CA ASP A 5 -36.80 40.71 4.54
C ASP A 5 -36.98 40.09 5.94
N LYS A 6 -36.32 38.93 6.08
CA LYS A 6 -35.16 38.71 6.98
C LYS A 6 -35.12 39.52 8.29
N LYS A 7 -35.73 38.96 9.33
CA LYS A 7 -35.08 38.74 10.63
C LYS A 7 -35.88 37.71 11.44
N TYR A 8 -35.45 36.46 11.40
CA TYR A 8 -35.86 35.49 12.41
C TYR A 8 -34.94 35.70 13.61
N VAL A 9 -35.47 36.24 14.71
CA VAL A 9 -34.73 36.26 15.97
C VAL A 9 -34.95 34.89 16.61
N PHE A 10 -33.97 34.01 16.47
CA PHE A 10 -33.88 32.82 17.30
C PHE A 10 -33.20 33.22 18.61
N GLU A 11 -33.97 33.69 19.58
CA GLU A 11 -33.46 33.79 20.95
C GLU A 11 -33.56 32.42 21.61
N TYR A 12 -32.43 31.71 21.67
CA TYR A 12 -32.29 30.50 22.47
C TYR A 12 -32.17 30.88 23.94
N SER A 13 -33.30 31.16 24.57
CA SER A 13 -33.41 31.10 26.02
C SER A 13 -34.74 30.44 26.40
N ASN A 14 -34.68 29.41 27.24
CA ASN A 14 -35.82 28.82 27.95
C ASN A 14 -36.89 28.07 27.11
N ASN A 15 -36.51 27.19 26.16
CA ASN A 15 -37.39 26.16 25.57
C ASN A 15 -38.73 26.65 24.96
N LYS A 16 -38.84 27.91 24.56
CA LYS A 16 -40.02 28.49 23.89
C LYS A 16 -39.71 28.72 22.41
N ILE A 17 -40.60 28.28 21.52
CA ILE A 17 -40.57 28.67 20.10
C ILE A 17 -41.72 29.64 19.87
N GLU A 18 -41.39 30.87 19.48
CA GLU A 18 -42.37 31.93 19.20
C GLU A 18 -42.28 32.32 17.73
N LEU A 19 -43.37 32.07 16.99
CA LEU A 19 -43.50 32.46 15.59
C LEU A 19 -44.30 33.77 15.54
N VAL A 20 -43.61 34.88 15.27
CA VAL A 20 -44.23 36.20 15.10
C VAL A 20 -44.19 36.58 13.63
N PHE A 21 -45.34 36.93 13.07
CA PHE A 21 -45.46 37.50 11.73
C PHE A 21 -46.16 38.85 11.81
N PHE A 22 -45.64 39.81 11.04
CA PHE A 22 -46.22 41.14 10.93
C PHE A 22 -46.97 41.22 9.60
N VAL A 23 -48.22 41.66 9.67
CA VAL A 23 -49.06 41.90 8.49
C VAL A 23 -48.91 43.37 8.11
N ASN A 24 -48.81 43.65 6.81
CA ASN A 24 -48.78 45.03 6.32
C ASN A 24 -50.02 45.80 6.83
N PRO A 25 -49.87 46.99 7.42
CA PRO A 25 -50.99 47.81 7.90
C PRO A 25 -52.05 48.13 6.83
N GLU A 26 -51.70 48.10 5.55
CA GLU A 26 -52.61 48.35 4.42
C GLU A 26 -53.39 47.10 3.96
N PHE A 27 -53.28 45.98 4.67
CA PHE A 27 -54.00 44.75 4.34
C PHE A 27 -55.52 44.90 4.60
N ALA A 28 -56.29 45.12 3.54
CA ALA A 28 -57.73 45.34 3.60
C ALA A 28 -58.59 44.05 3.77
N GLY A 29 -57.98 42.91 4.09
CA GLY A 29 -58.66 41.64 4.38
C GLY A 29 -58.70 40.64 3.21
N GLY A 30 -58.76 39.34 3.56
CA GLY A 30 -58.78 38.19 2.65
C GLY A 30 -58.38 36.89 3.36
N ASN A 31 -58.58 35.73 2.73
CA ASN A 31 -58.15 34.45 3.29
C ASN A 31 -56.63 34.30 3.18
N VAL A 32 -55.95 34.23 4.32
CA VAL A 32 -54.52 33.93 4.42
C VAL A 32 -54.38 32.47 4.85
N LYS A 33 -53.80 31.63 3.99
CA LYS A 33 -53.44 30.25 4.33
C LYS A 33 -51.96 30.19 4.68
N LEU A 34 -51.67 29.90 5.94
CA LEU A 34 -50.32 29.62 6.43
C LEU A 34 -50.23 28.11 6.64
N GLU A 35 -49.42 27.42 5.83
CA GLU A 35 -49.11 26.00 6.04
C GLU A 35 -47.74 25.89 6.68
N VAL A 36 -47.72 25.46 7.94
CA VAL A 36 -46.50 25.12 8.67
C VAL A 36 -46.58 23.62 8.94
N PRO A 37 -45.94 22.77 8.13
CA PRO A 37 -45.96 21.33 8.39
C PRO A 37 -45.12 21.07 9.64
N ILE A 38 -45.80 20.84 10.76
CA ILE A 38 -45.18 20.37 11.99
C ILE A 38 -45.17 18.85 11.93
N LEU A 39 -44.02 18.28 11.56
CA LEU A 39 -43.82 16.84 11.59
C LEU A 39 -43.44 16.44 13.00
N TYR A 40 -44.33 15.69 13.65
CA TYR A 40 -44.12 15.16 14.99
C TYR A 40 -44.10 13.64 14.94
N ALA A 41 -43.23 13.01 15.72
CA ALA A 41 -43.25 11.57 15.95
C ALA A 41 -43.14 11.32 17.45
N LYS A 42 -44.03 10.47 17.97
CA LYS A 42 -44.15 10.21 19.41
C LYS A 42 -42.88 9.64 20.07
N ASN A 43 -41.94 9.10 19.30
CA ASN A 43 -40.63 8.65 19.79
C ASN A 43 -39.61 8.56 18.65
N ILE A 44 -38.33 8.41 19.03
CA ILE A 44 -37.17 8.35 18.14
C ILE A 44 -37.30 7.21 17.11
N SER A 45 -37.80 6.04 17.53
CA SER A 45 -37.96 4.88 16.65
C SER A 45 -38.92 5.18 15.49
N LYS A 46 -40.06 5.85 15.76
CA LYS A 46 -40.99 6.30 14.71
C LYS A 46 -40.41 7.41 13.83
N ALA A 47 -39.68 8.36 14.42
CA ALA A 47 -39.03 9.44 13.67
C ALA A 47 -38.00 8.90 12.65
N GLN A 48 -37.19 7.92 13.05
CA GLN A 48 -36.19 7.28 12.18
C GLN A 48 -36.81 6.52 11.00
N HIS A 49 -38.04 6.02 11.16
CA HIS A 49 -38.78 5.35 10.09
C HIS A 49 -39.72 6.30 9.32
N GLN A 50 -39.57 7.61 9.51
CA GLN A 50 -40.40 8.65 8.87
C GLN A 50 -41.91 8.49 9.11
N LEU A 51 -42.29 7.91 10.26
CA LEU A 51 -43.68 7.71 10.65
C LEU A 51 -44.15 8.90 11.49
N TRP A 52 -44.70 9.90 10.80
CA TRP A 52 -45.20 11.15 11.38
C TRP A 52 -46.66 11.01 11.86
N ASP A 53 -46.98 11.60 13.01
CA ASP A 53 -48.33 11.64 13.56
C ASP A 53 -49.00 12.99 13.21
N ASP A 54 -50.24 12.96 12.71
CA ASP A 54 -51.02 14.16 12.40
C ASP A 54 -51.53 14.85 13.68
N ILE A 55 -51.45 16.19 13.72
CA ILE A 55 -52.02 16.99 14.82
C ILE A 55 -53.33 17.63 14.32
N THR A 56 -54.47 17.15 14.81
CA THR A 56 -55.80 17.69 14.41
C THR A 56 -56.36 18.65 15.45
N PHE A 57 -56.70 19.87 15.05
CA PHE A 57 -57.36 20.86 15.93
C PHE A 57 -58.85 20.97 15.59
N ARG A 58 -59.73 20.87 16.58
CA ARG A 58 -61.16 21.20 16.44
C ARG A 58 -61.47 22.51 17.17
N GLN A 59 -61.61 23.58 16.38
CA GLN A 59 -62.05 24.97 16.69
C GLN A 59 -61.51 25.66 17.97
N PRO A 60 -60.68 26.72 17.80
CA PRO A 60 -60.74 27.83 18.78
C PRO A 60 -60.51 29.25 18.19
N ARG A 61 -60.83 30.29 18.97
CA ARG A 61 -60.44 31.71 18.72
C ARG A 61 -59.05 32.10 19.27
N LYS A 62 -58.37 31.19 19.98
CA LYS A 62 -56.94 31.28 20.33
C LYS A 62 -56.43 29.87 20.59
N LEU A 63 -55.36 29.46 19.92
CA LEU A 63 -54.70 28.18 20.11
C LEU A 63 -53.29 28.47 20.65
N ILE A 64 -53.02 28.04 21.88
CA ILE A 64 -51.68 28.02 22.46
C ILE A 64 -51.27 26.56 22.50
N ILE A 65 -50.16 26.22 21.85
CA ILE A 65 -49.57 24.88 21.90
C ILE A 65 -48.34 24.98 22.80
N ASP A 66 -48.48 24.60 24.06
CA ASP A 66 -47.36 24.45 24.99
C ASP A 66 -46.94 22.97 24.97
N ASN A 67 -45.82 22.67 24.31
CA ASN A 67 -45.20 21.35 24.35
C ASN A 67 -43.88 21.44 25.11
N PHE A 68 -43.76 20.68 26.19
CA PHE A 68 -42.51 20.51 26.92
C PHE A 68 -41.64 19.49 26.18
N ILE A 69 -40.60 19.98 25.50
CA ILE A 69 -39.57 19.11 24.92
C ILE A 69 -38.53 18.84 25.99
N ASP A 70 -38.48 17.60 26.46
CA ASP A 70 -37.44 17.12 27.34
C ASP A 70 -36.14 16.94 26.54
N ALA A 71 -35.24 17.92 26.64
CA ALA A 71 -33.95 17.90 25.94
C ALA A 71 -33.11 16.65 26.25
N SER A 72 -33.31 16.00 27.41
CA SER A 72 -32.62 14.76 27.76
C SER A 72 -33.08 13.54 26.92
N LYS A 73 -34.18 13.68 26.17
CA LYS A 73 -34.75 12.62 25.30
C LYS A 73 -34.53 12.88 23.82
N ILE A 74 -33.85 13.96 23.45
CA ILE A 74 -33.46 14.22 22.06
C ILE A 74 -32.13 13.51 21.81
N ALA A 75 -32.15 12.45 21.00
CA ALA A 75 -30.93 11.79 20.56
C ALA A 75 -30.38 12.47 19.30
N ASP A 76 -29.09 12.81 19.29
CA ASP A 76 -28.42 13.23 18.07
C ASP A 76 -28.24 12.02 17.16
N VAL A 77 -28.77 12.12 15.94
CA VAL A 77 -28.68 11.09 14.89
C VAL A 77 -27.92 11.59 13.67
N SER A 78 -27.50 12.86 13.66
CA SER A 78 -26.72 13.42 12.57
C SER A 78 -25.23 13.15 12.78
N PRO A 79 -24.51 12.65 11.77
CA PRO A 79 -23.07 12.51 11.88
C PRO A 79 -22.37 13.87 11.68
N PRO A 80 -21.15 14.04 12.22
CA PRO A 80 -20.37 15.28 12.03
C PRO A 80 -20.14 15.64 10.56
N ILE A 81 -20.09 16.92 10.24
CA ILE A 81 -19.71 17.36 8.88
C ILE A 81 -18.21 17.65 8.85
N ILE A 82 -17.54 17.14 7.81
CA ILE A 82 -16.09 17.31 7.61
C ILE A 82 -15.87 18.16 6.36
N LYS A 83 -15.09 19.24 6.49
CA LYS A 83 -14.65 20.07 5.37
C LYS A 83 -13.13 20.14 5.33
N ILE A 84 -12.55 19.67 4.23
CA ILE A 84 -11.10 19.74 4.01
C ILE A 84 -10.71 21.18 3.67
N ILE A 85 -9.75 21.72 4.42
CA ILE A 85 -9.19 23.06 4.22
C ILE A 85 -7.81 22.97 3.57
N SER A 86 -6.97 22.02 4.01
CA SER A 86 -5.65 21.74 3.44
C SER A 86 -5.46 20.24 3.20
N PRO A 87 -4.87 19.83 2.05
CA PRO A 87 -4.47 20.67 0.93
C PRO A 87 -5.69 21.32 0.26
N ASN A 88 -5.52 22.47 -0.39
CA ASN A 88 -6.63 23.15 -1.04
C ASN A 88 -7.14 22.29 -2.21
N VAL A 89 -8.25 21.58 -2.02
CA VAL A 89 -8.87 20.68 -3.01
C VAL A 89 -9.98 21.36 -3.83
N ARG A 90 -10.08 22.70 -3.84
CA ARG A 90 -11.22 23.40 -4.46
C ARG A 90 -11.11 23.56 -6.00
N GLY A 91 -11.93 22.77 -6.69
CA GLY A 91 -12.48 22.92 -8.06
C GLY A 91 -12.93 21.52 -8.53
N VAL A 92 -14.17 21.17 -8.92
CA VAL A 92 -15.19 21.82 -9.76
C VAL A 92 -16.56 21.16 -9.46
N ILE A 93 -17.65 21.89 -9.71
CA ILE A 93 -19.00 21.37 -10.01
C ILE A 93 -18.90 20.30 -11.13
N PRO A 94 -19.69 19.21 -11.13
CA PRO A 94 -19.56 18.14 -12.12
C PRO A 94 -19.95 18.60 -13.53
N THR A 95 -18.96 19.09 -14.27
CA THR A 95 -18.94 19.13 -15.74
C THR A 95 -17.56 18.61 -16.13
N ASP A 96 -17.51 17.38 -16.64
CA ASP A 96 -16.32 16.65 -17.11
C ASP A 96 -15.26 16.22 -16.06
N ASN A 97 -15.59 15.18 -15.29
CA ASN A 97 -14.76 14.00 -14.94
C ASN A 97 -13.23 14.07 -14.67
N GLN A 98 -12.63 15.18 -14.25
CA GLN A 98 -11.26 15.17 -13.70
C GLN A 98 -11.15 16.01 -12.42
N THR A 99 -11.14 15.33 -11.26
CA THR A 99 -10.74 15.92 -9.98
C THR A 99 -9.22 16.11 -10.01
N GLU A 100 -8.72 17.35 -9.95
CA GLU A 100 -7.28 17.58 -9.87
C GLU A 100 -6.73 17.01 -8.54
N ILE A 101 -5.79 16.07 -8.63
CA ILE A 101 -5.13 15.49 -7.46
C ILE A 101 -3.94 16.40 -7.09
N PRO A 102 -3.87 16.95 -5.86
CA PRO A 102 -2.78 17.85 -5.46
C PRO A 102 -1.41 17.19 -5.51
N TYR A 103 -0.41 17.92 -6.02
CA TYR A 103 1.00 17.49 -6.04
C TYR A 103 1.78 18.09 -4.88
N ILE A 104 2.46 17.25 -4.10
CA ILE A 104 3.21 17.66 -2.90
C ILE A 104 4.69 17.37 -3.07
N GLN A 105 5.52 18.41 -3.08
CA GLN A 105 6.97 18.29 -3.26
C GLN A 105 7.74 18.01 -1.96
N ASN A 106 7.07 17.99 -0.81
CA ASN A 106 7.68 17.74 0.50
C ASN A 106 7.36 16.33 1.01
N LYS A 107 8.25 15.77 1.84
CA LYS A 107 8.05 14.47 2.54
C LYS A 107 6.88 14.45 3.52
N SER A 108 6.37 15.61 3.90
CA SER A 108 5.25 15.76 4.81
C SER A 108 4.33 16.90 4.37
N MET A 109 3.06 16.76 4.70
CA MET A 109 2.02 17.74 4.42
C MET A 109 1.19 17.95 5.67
N GLU A 110 0.84 19.21 5.91
CA GLU A 110 -0.16 19.55 6.91
C GLU A 110 -1.57 19.36 6.33
N VAL A 111 -2.37 18.53 7.00
CA VAL A 111 -3.78 18.36 6.72
C VAL A 111 -4.56 19.19 7.70
N ILE A 112 -5.43 20.08 7.21
CA ILE A 112 -6.30 20.91 8.03
C ILE A 112 -7.74 20.64 7.66
N VAL A 113 -8.58 20.36 8.65
CA VAL A 113 -10.01 20.12 8.47
C VAL A 113 -10.82 20.98 9.43
N ASP A 114 -11.95 21.43 8.92
CA ASP A 114 -12.99 22.09 9.71
C ASP A 114 -14.11 21.06 9.95
N VAL A 115 -14.37 20.76 11.22
CA VAL A 115 -15.30 19.70 11.61
C VAL A 115 -16.28 20.28 12.62
N TRP A 116 -17.57 20.11 12.36
CA TRP A 116 -18.62 20.61 13.23
C TRP A 116 -19.76 19.62 13.33
N ASP A 117 -20.39 19.62 14.50
CA ASP A 117 -21.55 18.81 14.83
C ASP A 117 -22.33 19.52 15.95
N ASN A 118 -23.66 19.40 15.95
CA ASN A 118 -24.52 20.10 16.90
C ASN A 118 -24.54 19.44 18.29
N GLY A 119 -24.47 18.10 18.37
CA GLY A 119 -24.31 17.35 19.62
C GLY A 119 -22.87 17.38 20.15
N GLY A 120 -21.94 17.83 19.32
CA GLY A 120 -20.56 18.09 19.65
C GLY A 120 -19.67 16.88 19.41
N LEU A 121 -18.38 17.16 19.20
CA LEU A 121 -17.42 16.16 18.77
C LEU A 121 -16.84 15.36 19.94
N SER A 122 -16.73 14.05 19.75
CA SER A 122 -16.00 13.13 20.63
C SER A 122 -14.57 12.92 20.14
N SER A 123 -14.37 12.71 18.83
CA SER A 123 -13.02 12.56 18.27
C SER A 123 -12.92 13.01 16.81
N VAL A 124 -11.73 13.48 16.43
CA VAL A 124 -11.33 13.71 15.05
C VAL A 124 -9.98 13.02 14.84
N LYS A 125 -9.88 12.17 13.82
CA LYS A 125 -8.67 11.42 13.47
C LYS A 125 -8.28 11.64 12.03
N ILE A 126 -6.98 11.78 11.77
CA ILE A 126 -6.39 11.84 10.42
C ILE A 126 -5.42 10.67 10.30
N ASN A 127 -5.64 9.78 9.32
CA ASN A 127 -4.93 8.51 9.17
C ASN A 127 -4.85 7.71 10.47
N GLU A 128 -6.00 7.55 11.14
CA GLU A 128 -6.17 6.78 12.38
C GLU A 128 -5.54 7.41 13.65
N ARG A 129 -4.75 8.47 13.49
CA ARG A 129 -4.15 9.23 14.60
C ARG A 129 -5.08 10.36 15.07
N PRO A 130 -5.21 10.60 16.39
CA PRO A 130 -5.95 11.76 16.90
C PRO A 130 -5.39 13.07 16.34
N ALA A 131 -6.27 13.92 15.81
CA ALA A 131 -5.89 15.22 15.26
C ALA A 131 -5.69 16.25 16.39
N SER A 132 -4.71 17.13 16.22
CA SER A 132 -4.52 18.30 17.09
C SER A 132 -5.51 19.39 16.73
N LYS A 133 -5.77 20.33 17.64
CA LYS A 133 -6.75 21.42 17.45
C LYS A 133 -6.08 22.78 17.50
N TYR A 134 -6.34 23.61 16.49
CA TYR A 134 -5.92 25.01 16.47
C TYR A 134 -6.78 25.89 17.38
N PRO A 135 -6.28 27.05 17.84
CA PRO A 135 -7.06 28.01 18.65
C PRO A 135 -8.36 28.47 17.97
N ASN A 136 -8.39 28.51 16.63
CA ASN A 136 -9.56 28.88 15.84
C ASN A 136 -10.60 27.76 15.68
N GLY A 137 -10.43 26.63 16.36
CA GLY A 137 -11.37 25.51 16.37
C GLY A 137 -11.13 24.43 15.32
N LYS A 138 -10.28 24.66 14.31
CA LYS A 138 -9.98 23.67 13.25
C LYS A 138 -9.06 22.56 13.76
N TYR A 139 -9.11 21.40 13.11
CA TYR A 139 -8.25 20.26 13.43
C TYR A 139 -7.14 20.11 12.40
N PHE A 140 -5.98 19.63 12.84
CA PHE A 140 -4.84 19.40 11.96
C PHE A 140 -3.97 18.22 12.40
N ASP A 141 -3.19 17.69 11.45
CA ASP A 141 -2.09 16.77 11.69
C ASP A 141 -1.05 16.88 10.57
N PHE A 142 0.21 16.57 10.89
CA PHE A 142 1.29 16.47 9.91
C PHE A 142 1.42 15.03 9.43
N ILE A 143 1.10 14.81 8.16
CA ILE A 143 1.15 13.49 7.54
C ILE A 143 2.45 13.34 6.76
N THR A 144 3.22 12.30 7.08
CA THR A 144 4.34 11.85 6.23
C THR A 144 3.78 11.22 4.96
N LEU A 145 4.21 11.72 3.81
CA LEU A 145 3.75 11.30 2.50
C LEU A 145 4.77 10.40 1.84
N PHE A 146 4.34 9.27 1.31
CA PHE A 146 5.18 8.46 0.45
C PHE A 146 5.22 9.07 -0.94
N THR A 147 6.35 9.05 -1.65
CA THR A 147 6.39 9.48 -3.05
C THR A 147 5.30 8.75 -3.86
N GLY A 148 4.69 9.36 -4.86
CA GLY A 148 3.51 8.85 -5.56
C GLY A 148 2.18 9.10 -4.85
N GLU A 149 1.16 8.32 -5.19
CA GLU A 149 -0.21 8.51 -4.69
C GLU A 149 -0.35 8.12 -3.20
N ASN A 150 -0.89 9.04 -2.39
CA ASN A 150 -1.29 8.81 -1.01
C ASN A 150 -2.78 9.07 -0.86
N THR A 151 -3.49 8.19 -0.14
CA THR A 151 -4.88 8.41 0.25
C THR A 151 -4.92 8.79 1.72
N ILE A 152 -5.47 9.97 2.00
CA ILE A 152 -5.65 10.48 3.36
C ILE A 152 -7.09 10.19 3.80
N LYS A 153 -7.26 9.65 5.01
CA LYS A 153 -8.56 9.34 5.60
C LYS A 153 -8.81 10.20 6.85
N ILE A 154 -9.93 10.89 6.88
CA ILE A 154 -10.40 11.66 8.03
C ILE A 154 -11.62 10.96 8.61
N VAL A 155 -11.64 10.79 9.93
CA VAL A 155 -12.77 10.21 10.66
C VAL A 155 -13.16 11.17 11.77
N ALA A 156 -14.42 11.57 11.80
CA ALA A 156 -14.98 12.35 12.89
C ALA A 156 -16.10 11.55 13.56
N THR A 157 -16.15 11.59 14.89
CA THR A 157 -17.17 10.92 15.71
C THR A 157 -17.75 11.93 16.69
N ASP A 158 -19.07 12.02 16.77
CA ASP A 158 -19.76 12.86 17.76
C ASP A 158 -19.85 12.18 19.14
N LYS A 159 -20.44 12.86 20.12
CA LYS A 159 -20.67 12.31 21.48
C LYS A 159 -21.74 11.22 21.55
N SER A 160 -22.61 11.12 20.54
CA SER A 160 -23.68 10.13 20.44
C SER A 160 -23.23 8.85 19.72
N GLY A 161 -22.03 8.84 19.15
CA GLY A 161 -21.42 7.72 18.43
C GLY A 161 -21.59 7.75 16.91
N ASN A 162 -22.22 8.78 16.33
CA ASN A 162 -22.35 8.90 14.89
C ASN A 162 -21.00 9.28 14.26
N THR A 163 -20.72 8.75 13.07
CA THR A 163 -19.41 8.91 12.42
C THR A 163 -19.50 9.37 10.98
N SER A 164 -18.61 10.28 10.59
CA SER A 164 -18.35 10.64 9.20
C SER A 164 -16.94 10.28 8.77
N ILE A 165 -16.78 9.88 7.50
CA ILE A 165 -15.51 9.50 6.91
C ILE A 165 -15.33 10.25 5.60
N GLU A 166 -14.25 11.02 5.50
CA GLU A 166 -13.83 11.67 4.26
C GLU A 166 -12.49 11.13 3.79
N LYS A 167 -12.31 11.05 2.46
CA LYS A 167 -11.05 10.60 1.86
C LYS A 167 -10.67 11.48 0.67
N PHE A 168 -9.39 11.81 0.58
CA PHE A 168 -8.84 12.47 -0.61
C PHE A 168 -7.47 11.89 -0.98
N LYS A 169 -7.07 12.10 -2.23
CA LYS A 169 -5.77 11.67 -2.75
C LYS A 169 -4.82 12.84 -2.88
N VAL A 170 -3.52 12.59 -2.77
CA VAL A 170 -2.43 13.50 -3.16
C VAL A 170 -1.33 12.73 -3.87
N ILE A 171 -0.58 13.37 -4.75
CA ILE A 171 0.61 12.80 -5.39
C ILE A 171 1.85 13.48 -4.79
N CYS A 172 2.66 12.75 -4.05
CA CYS A 172 3.93 13.27 -3.56
C CYS A 172 5.01 13.11 -4.63
N THR A 173 5.71 14.18 -4.98
CA THR A 173 6.83 14.13 -5.94
C THR A 173 8.18 14.19 -5.25
N TYR A 174 8.21 14.31 -3.91
CA TYR A 174 9.45 14.30 -3.13
C TYR A 174 10.17 12.96 -3.35
N GLN A 175 11.29 12.99 -4.06
CA GLN A 175 12.23 11.89 -4.10
C GLN A 175 12.95 11.92 -2.76
N TYR A 176 12.67 10.99 -1.85
CA TYR A 176 13.56 10.91 -0.70
C TYR A 176 14.87 10.29 -1.17
N ASP A 177 15.97 10.83 -0.67
CA ASP A 177 17.22 10.10 -0.62
C ASP A 177 16.98 8.85 0.23
N ILE A 178 17.02 7.66 -0.39
CA ILE A 178 17.17 6.44 0.38
C ILE A 178 18.47 6.62 1.14
N ASP A 179 18.40 6.65 2.47
CA ASP A 179 19.57 6.75 3.31
C ASP A 179 20.35 5.44 3.21
N VAL A 180 21.22 5.38 2.20
CA VAL A 180 22.10 4.27 1.88
C VAL A 180 23.02 3.92 3.05
N SER A 181 23.19 4.84 4.01
CA SER A 181 24.05 4.63 5.17
C SER A 181 23.44 3.72 6.23
N LYS A 182 22.14 3.42 6.16
CA LYS A 182 21.46 2.60 7.18
C LYS A 182 21.71 1.10 7.06
N GLY A 183 22.01 0.58 5.88
CA GLY A 183 22.09 -0.87 5.66
C GLY A 183 23.04 -1.26 4.55
N LYS A 184 23.80 -2.34 4.76
CA LYS A 184 24.73 -2.90 3.79
C LYS A 184 24.01 -3.77 2.78
N TYR A 185 24.63 -3.96 1.62
CA TYR A 185 24.15 -4.85 0.58
C TYR A 185 25.05 -6.09 0.50
N TYR A 186 24.46 -7.25 0.75
CA TYR A 186 25.09 -8.56 0.67
C TYR A 186 24.57 -9.33 -0.54
N ALA A 187 25.43 -10.17 -1.12
CA ALA A 187 25.05 -11.06 -2.19
C ALA A 187 25.60 -12.48 -1.96
N LEU A 188 24.74 -13.48 -2.16
CA LEU A 188 25.12 -14.88 -2.31
C LEU A 188 24.88 -15.29 -3.76
N LEU A 189 25.95 -15.48 -4.53
CA LEU A 189 25.89 -15.78 -5.95
C LEU A 189 26.33 -17.23 -6.18
N ILE A 190 25.42 -18.07 -6.64
CA ILE A 190 25.60 -19.51 -6.77
C ILE A 190 25.57 -19.89 -8.25
N GLY A 191 26.65 -20.45 -8.76
CA GLY A 191 26.75 -21.00 -10.11
C GLY A 191 27.21 -22.46 -10.07
N ILE A 192 26.51 -23.32 -10.81
CA ILE A 192 26.83 -24.76 -10.90
C ILE A 192 26.94 -25.16 -12.36
N ASP A 193 28.18 -25.38 -12.80
CA ASP A 193 28.54 -25.87 -14.13
C ASP A 193 28.76 -27.39 -14.06
N ASP A 194 29.56 -27.87 -13.10
CA ASP A 194 30.00 -29.26 -13.03
C ASP A 194 29.23 -30.08 -11.99
N TYR A 195 28.71 -31.24 -12.40
CA TYR A 195 27.99 -32.19 -11.53
C TYR A 195 28.77 -33.48 -11.35
N LEU A 196 28.93 -33.93 -10.09
CA LEU A 196 29.77 -35.05 -9.71
C LEU A 196 29.21 -36.43 -10.07
N ASN A 197 27.89 -36.54 -10.27
CA ASN A 197 27.21 -37.82 -10.43
C ASN A 197 26.76 -38.06 -11.87
N ASP A 198 27.09 -39.25 -12.37
CA ASP A 198 26.64 -39.72 -13.69
C ASP A 198 25.11 -39.59 -13.83
N GLY A 199 24.70 -38.83 -14.85
CA GLY A 199 23.31 -38.67 -15.25
C GLY A 199 22.81 -37.23 -15.20
N ILE A 200 23.45 -36.32 -14.47
CA ILE A 200 23.19 -34.87 -14.59
C ILE A 200 24.22 -34.29 -15.55
N SER A 201 23.77 -33.66 -16.62
CA SER A 201 24.65 -33.03 -17.61
C SER A 201 25.27 -31.76 -17.05
N ASP A 202 26.56 -31.55 -17.30
CA ASP A 202 27.22 -30.29 -16.99
C ASP A 202 26.62 -29.14 -17.81
N LEU A 203 26.65 -27.95 -17.22
CA LEU A 203 26.24 -26.69 -17.84
C LEU A 203 27.48 -25.86 -18.17
N LYS A 204 27.34 -24.95 -19.12
CA LYS A 204 28.40 -23.99 -19.46
C LYS A 204 27.91 -22.58 -19.18
N GLY A 205 28.46 -21.91 -18.18
CA GLY A 205 28.20 -20.47 -17.98
C GLY A 205 27.62 -20.04 -16.63
N PRO A 206 26.87 -20.84 -15.85
CA PRO A 206 26.36 -20.41 -14.54
C PRO A 206 27.42 -19.77 -13.62
N ILE A 207 28.63 -20.34 -13.56
CA ILE A 207 29.77 -19.75 -12.82
C ILE A 207 30.18 -18.39 -13.39
N GLU A 208 30.31 -18.30 -14.73
CA GLU A 208 30.69 -17.06 -15.41
C GLU A 208 29.63 -15.97 -15.24
N ASP A 209 28.34 -16.34 -15.22
CA ASP A 209 27.24 -15.43 -14.98
C ASP A 209 27.25 -14.89 -13.55
N ALA A 210 27.50 -15.76 -12.56
CA ALA A 210 27.69 -15.34 -11.17
C ALA A 210 28.89 -14.38 -11.00
N LYS A 211 30.00 -14.63 -11.71
CA LYS A 211 31.18 -13.75 -11.72
C LYS A 211 30.90 -12.40 -12.37
N LYS A 212 30.25 -12.36 -13.53
CA LYS A 212 29.84 -11.11 -14.20
C LYS A 212 28.89 -10.30 -13.32
N LEU A 213 27.92 -10.96 -12.68
CA LEU A 213 27.00 -10.29 -11.78
C LEU A 213 27.74 -9.70 -10.57
N LYS A 214 28.70 -10.43 -9.97
CA LYS A 214 29.58 -9.89 -8.92
C LYS A 214 30.29 -8.61 -9.36
N GLU A 215 30.87 -8.60 -10.55
CA GLU A 215 31.58 -7.42 -11.07
C GLU A 215 30.65 -6.22 -11.22
N ILE A 216 29.47 -6.41 -11.81
CA ILE A 216 28.48 -5.35 -11.99
C ILE A 216 28.01 -4.81 -10.64
N LEU A 217 27.66 -5.69 -9.70
CA LEU A 217 27.19 -5.30 -8.37
C LEU A 217 28.24 -4.51 -7.60
N ASN A 218 29.50 -4.95 -7.64
CA ASN A 218 30.60 -4.28 -6.93
C ASN A 218 30.95 -2.92 -7.56
N LEU A 219 31.09 -2.87 -8.90
CA LEU A 219 31.58 -1.69 -9.60
C LEU A 219 30.51 -0.61 -9.77
N GLN A 220 29.24 -0.99 -9.94
CA GLN A 220 28.18 -0.05 -10.31
C GLN A 220 27.14 0.16 -9.20
N TYR A 221 27.02 -0.76 -8.23
CA TYR A 221 26.00 -0.70 -7.19
C TYR A 221 26.61 -0.75 -5.79
N THR A 222 25.82 -0.45 -4.77
CA THR A 222 26.27 -0.30 -3.36
C THR A 222 26.63 -1.61 -2.65
N PHE A 223 27.01 -2.65 -3.39
CA PHE A 223 27.52 -3.90 -2.83
C PHE A 223 29.03 -3.80 -2.66
N ASP A 224 29.51 -3.84 -1.42
CA ASP A 224 30.95 -3.87 -1.16
C ASP A 224 31.52 -5.27 -1.44
N LYS A 225 32.76 -5.31 -1.92
CA LYS A 225 33.41 -6.55 -2.39
C LYS A 225 33.40 -7.66 -1.33
N GLU A 226 33.61 -7.30 -0.07
CA GLU A 226 33.61 -8.20 1.09
C GLU A 226 32.22 -8.77 1.42
N ASN A 227 31.14 -8.14 0.95
CA ASN A 227 29.77 -8.56 1.20
C ASN A 227 29.21 -9.44 0.06
N ILE A 228 30.00 -9.71 -0.99
CA ILE A 228 29.62 -10.57 -2.12
C ILE A 228 30.34 -11.92 -2.01
N THR A 229 29.59 -12.98 -1.73
CA THR A 229 30.06 -14.37 -1.72
C THR A 229 29.68 -15.04 -3.04
N VAL A 230 30.64 -15.69 -3.69
CA VAL A 230 30.41 -16.52 -4.88
C VAL A 230 30.69 -17.97 -4.52
N LEU A 231 29.76 -18.86 -4.84
CA LEU A 231 29.92 -20.31 -4.72
C LEU A 231 29.98 -20.91 -6.12
N GLU A 232 31.08 -21.59 -6.42
CA GLU A 232 31.33 -22.28 -7.69
C GLU A 232 31.21 -23.78 -7.46
N ASN A 233 30.27 -24.43 -8.16
CA ASN A 233 29.94 -25.85 -7.99
C ASN A 233 29.74 -26.30 -6.52
N PRO A 234 29.00 -25.57 -5.67
CA PRO A 234 28.81 -25.96 -4.28
C PRO A 234 28.09 -27.29 -4.13
N LYS A 235 28.52 -28.07 -3.15
CA LYS A 235 27.76 -29.21 -2.62
C LYS A 235 26.60 -28.73 -1.77
N ARG A 236 25.67 -29.63 -1.45
CA ARG A 236 24.54 -29.31 -0.57
C ARG A 236 24.99 -28.74 0.79
N SER A 237 26.06 -29.29 1.37
CA SER A 237 26.63 -28.81 2.63
C SER A 237 27.13 -27.37 2.55
N ASP A 238 27.70 -26.98 1.42
CA ASP A 238 28.29 -25.66 1.21
C ASP A 238 27.18 -24.60 1.09
N LEU A 239 26.07 -24.97 0.45
CA LEU A 239 24.86 -24.12 0.41
C LEU A 239 24.33 -23.86 1.82
N ILE A 240 24.14 -24.92 2.63
CA ILE A 240 23.65 -24.80 4.02
C ILE A 240 24.56 -23.90 4.83
N SER A 241 25.86 -24.19 4.84
CA SER A 241 26.85 -23.42 5.60
C SER A 241 26.87 -21.96 5.17
N SER A 242 26.70 -21.68 3.88
CA SER A 242 26.67 -20.31 3.35
C SER A 242 25.41 -19.54 3.76
N PHE A 243 24.25 -20.19 3.74
CA PHE A 243 23.01 -19.58 4.25
C PHE A 243 23.09 -19.29 5.76
N GLU A 244 23.63 -20.23 6.55
CA GLU A 244 23.86 -20.06 7.99
C GLU A 244 24.81 -18.89 8.27
N ASN A 245 25.96 -18.85 7.59
CA ASN A 245 26.93 -17.77 7.69
C ASN A 245 26.34 -16.39 7.33
N ILE A 246 25.41 -16.34 6.38
CA ILE A 246 24.72 -15.10 6.01
C ILE A 246 23.71 -14.69 7.08
N ALA A 247 22.95 -15.65 7.62
CA ALA A 247 21.98 -15.39 8.67
C ALA A 247 22.61 -14.82 9.94
N GLU A 248 23.86 -15.22 10.24
CA GLU A 248 24.63 -14.67 11.37
C GLU A 248 25.14 -13.24 11.14
N LYS A 249 25.40 -12.86 9.89
CA LYS A 249 26.01 -11.56 9.54
C LYS A 249 24.99 -10.45 9.30
N ILE A 250 23.84 -10.78 8.72
CA ILE A 250 22.86 -9.82 8.23
C ILE A 250 21.94 -9.31 9.34
N THR A 251 21.75 -7.99 9.39
CA THR A 251 20.88 -7.30 10.35
C THR A 251 19.56 -6.84 9.71
N GLU A 252 18.67 -6.24 10.50
CA GLU A 252 17.32 -5.81 10.08
C GLU A 252 17.31 -4.62 9.11
N ASP A 253 18.43 -3.89 9.02
CA ASP A 253 18.58 -2.77 8.09
C ASP A 253 19.26 -3.19 6.77
N ASP A 254 19.89 -4.37 6.73
CA ASP A 254 20.69 -4.84 5.60
C ASP A 254 19.85 -5.44 4.46
N ASN A 255 20.45 -5.57 3.28
CA ASN A 255 19.82 -6.04 2.06
C ASN A 255 20.52 -7.27 1.53
N LEU A 256 19.78 -8.30 1.11
CA LEU A 256 20.31 -9.56 0.61
C LEU A 256 19.83 -9.85 -0.81
N LEU A 257 20.78 -10.06 -1.72
CA LEU A 257 20.55 -10.67 -3.01
C LEU A 257 20.99 -12.15 -2.96
N ILE A 258 20.12 -13.06 -3.34
CA ILE A 258 20.48 -14.46 -3.59
C ILE A 258 20.33 -14.70 -5.09
N PHE A 259 21.38 -15.16 -5.73
CA PHE A 259 21.40 -15.54 -7.13
C PHE A 259 21.71 -17.03 -7.24
N TYR A 260 20.94 -17.75 -8.03
CA TYR A 260 21.18 -19.16 -8.34
C TYR A 260 21.06 -19.39 -9.85
N ALA A 261 22.09 -19.97 -10.44
CA ALA A 261 22.07 -20.51 -11.80
C ALA A 261 22.59 -21.95 -11.78
N GLY A 262 21.81 -22.86 -12.34
CA GLY A 262 22.11 -24.29 -12.33
C GLY A 262 20.84 -25.12 -12.57
N HIS A 263 20.97 -26.43 -12.49
CA HIS A 263 19.84 -27.32 -12.67
C HIS A 263 18.83 -27.19 -11.53
N GLY A 264 17.57 -27.39 -11.89
CA GLY A 264 16.47 -27.49 -10.96
C GLY A 264 15.49 -28.56 -11.39
N LEU A 265 14.77 -29.14 -10.43
CA LEU A 265 13.76 -30.15 -10.70
C LEU A 265 12.44 -29.79 -10.05
N TRP A 266 11.37 -30.02 -10.80
CA TRP A 266 10.02 -29.99 -10.29
C TRP A 266 9.49 -31.41 -10.10
N ASN A 267 9.08 -31.73 -8.88
CA ASN A 267 8.35 -32.95 -8.60
C ASN A 267 6.85 -32.65 -8.59
N GLU A 268 6.15 -32.98 -9.69
CA GLU A 268 4.72 -32.76 -9.86
C GLU A 268 3.86 -33.46 -8.79
N LYS A 269 4.24 -34.66 -8.36
CA LYS A 269 3.43 -35.49 -7.44
C LYS A 269 3.26 -34.85 -6.07
N ILE A 270 4.32 -34.20 -5.58
CA ILE A 270 4.33 -33.53 -4.28
C ILE A 270 4.44 -32.01 -4.41
N GLN A 271 4.27 -31.49 -5.62
CA GLN A 271 4.30 -30.06 -5.96
C GLN A 271 5.49 -29.31 -5.31
N THR A 272 6.68 -29.89 -5.41
CA THR A 272 7.89 -29.37 -4.75
C THR A 272 9.00 -29.17 -5.77
N GLY A 273 9.62 -27.99 -5.74
CA GLY A 273 10.82 -27.67 -6.52
C GLY A 273 12.10 -27.88 -5.72
N TYR A 274 13.18 -28.14 -6.45
CA TYR A 274 14.50 -28.41 -5.90
C TYR A 274 15.57 -27.71 -6.74
N TRP A 275 16.57 -27.15 -6.09
CA TRP A 275 17.87 -26.86 -6.68
C TRP A 275 18.73 -28.12 -6.62
N LEU A 276 19.57 -28.32 -7.62
CA LEU A 276 20.53 -29.43 -7.67
C LEU A 276 21.93 -28.90 -7.40
N PRO A 277 22.51 -29.13 -6.21
CA PRO A 277 23.93 -28.90 -5.93
C PRO A 277 24.84 -29.79 -6.81
N SER A 278 26.14 -29.50 -6.84
CA SER A 278 27.10 -30.28 -7.63
C SER A 278 27.18 -31.76 -7.24
N ASP A 279 26.86 -32.09 -5.98
CA ASP A 279 26.80 -33.47 -5.47
C ASP A 279 25.39 -34.10 -5.53
N ALA A 280 24.45 -33.48 -6.25
CA ALA A 280 23.13 -34.04 -6.50
C ALA A 280 23.18 -35.28 -7.41
N SER A 281 22.21 -36.18 -7.25
CA SER A 281 22.04 -37.36 -8.11
C SER A 281 20.58 -37.52 -8.50
N TYR A 282 20.27 -37.90 -9.74
CA TYR A 282 18.90 -38.24 -10.13
C TYR A 282 18.34 -39.46 -9.40
N LYS A 283 19.21 -40.32 -8.85
CA LYS A 283 18.81 -41.55 -8.16
C LYS A 283 18.37 -41.31 -6.70
N SER A 284 18.69 -40.15 -6.11
CA SER A 284 18.42 -39.89 -4.69
C SER A 284 18.23 -38.40 -4.43
N THR A 285 17.17 -38.06 -3.69
CA THR A 285 16.86 -36.67 -3.29
C THR A 285 17.63 -36.19 -2.07
N SER A 286 18.51 -37.02 -1.51
CA SER A 286 19.30 -36.73 -0.29
C SER A 286 20.13 -35.43 -0.40
N ASN A 287 20.78 -35.25 -1.55
CA ASN A 287 21.60 -34.07 -1.84
C ASN A 287 20.86 -32.99 -2.62
N TRP A 288 19.54 -33.09 -2.80
CA TRP A 288 18.76 -32.02 -3.43
C TRP A 288 18.45 -30.93 -2.40
N PHE A 289 18.38 -29.68 -2.87
CA PHE A 289 18.11 -28.54 -2.02
C PHE A 289 16.69 -28.03 -2.26
N ARG A 290 15.78 -28.34 -1.33
CA ARG A 290 14.34 -28.06 -1.47
C ARG A 290 14.06 -26.56 -1.46
N ASN A 291 13.08 -26.15 -2.26
CA ASN A 291 12.53 -24.80 -2.24
C ASN A 291 12.01 -24.36 -0.87
N SER A 292 11.42 -25.29 -0.11
CA SER A 292 11.00 -25.03 1.27
C SER A 292 12.20 -24.71 2.17
N THR A 293 13.33 -25.39 1.98
CA THR A 293 14.57 -25.12 2.73
C THR A 293 15.14 -23.74 2.39
N VAL A 294 15.16 -23.35 1.11
CA VAL A 294 15.52 -21.99 0.69
C VAL A 294 14.63 -20.96 1.39
N LYS A 295 13.32 -21.22 1.39
CA LYS A 295 12.32 -20.37 2.03
C LYS A 295 12.54 -20.26 3.55
N ASP A 296 12.84 -21.36 4.22
CA ASP A 296 13.12 -21.38 5.66
C ASP A 296 14.37 -20.56 6.00
N PHE A 297 15.42 -20.66 5.19
CA PHE A 297 16.60 -19.80 5.34
C PHE A 297 16.25 -18.32 5.11
N ILE A 298 15.51 -17.99 4.05
CA ILE A 298 15.08 -16.61 3.79
C ILE A 298 14.21 -16.05 4.94
N ASN A 299 13.41 -16.90 5.58
CA ASN A 299 12.63 -16.52 6.76
C ASN A 299 13.51 -16.26 7.99
N SER A 300 14.58 -17.04 8.15
CA SER A 300 15.52 -16.89 9.28
C SER A 300 16.43 -15.66 9.16
N ILE A 301 16.68 -15.19 7.94
CA ILE A 301 17.54 -14.03 7.67
C ILE A 301 16.77 -12.74 7.92
N LYS A 302 17.31 -11.89 8.81
CA LYS A 302 16.64 -10.68 9.32
C LYS A 302 16.61 -9.48 8.37
N SER A 303 17.27 -9.56 7.21
CA SER A 303 17.40 -8.46 6.24
C SER A 303 16.14 -7.60 6.07
N LYS A 304 16.33 -6.30 5.83
CA LYS A 304 15.27 -5.39 5.40
C LYS A 304 14.63 -5.88 4.10
N HIS A 305 15.46 -6.18 3.11
CA HIS A 305 15.02 -6.66 1.81
C HIS A 305 15.80 -7.90 1.39
N THR A 306 15.08 -8.91 0.89
CA THR A 306 15.66 -10.07 0.22
C THR A 306 15.10 -10.18 -1.18
N LEU A 307 15.97 -10.30 -2.16
CA LEU A 307 15.63 -10.64 -3.53
C LEU A 307 16.27 -11.99 -3.89
N LEU A 308 15.45 -12.95 -4.31
CA LEU A 308 15.89 -14.21 -4.91
C LEU A 308 15.80 -14.11 -6.44
N ILE A 309 16.90 -14.29 -7.14
CA ILE A 309 16.95 -14.44 -8.60
C ILE A 309 17.38 -15.88 -8.88
N SER A 310 16.51 -16.67 -9.51
CA SER A 310 16.81 -18.09 -9.78
C SER A 310 16.60 -18.40 -11.25
N ASP A 311 17.68 -18.84 -11.91
CA ASP A 311 17.63 -19.44 -13.22
C ASP A 311 17.71 -20.97 -13.10
N ALA A 312 16.60 -21.52 -12.60
CA ALA A 312 16.40 -22.95 -12.39
C ALA A 312 14.94 -23.25 -12.65
N CYS A 313 14.65 -24.49 -13.05
CA CYS A 313 13.27 -24.93 -13.28
C CYS A 313 12.41 -24.70 -12.01
N PHE A 314 11.49 -23.75 -12.11
CA PHE A 314 10.69 -23.25 -10.99
C PHE A 314 9.25 -23.04 -11.43
N SER A 315 8.43 -24.07 -11.27
CA SER A 315 6.98 -23.97 -11.42
C SER A 315 6.38 -23.43 -10.12
N GLY A 316 6.22 -22.10 -10.03
CA GLY A 316 5.20 -21.42 -9.24
C GLY A 316 5.10 -21.65 -7.72
N SER A 317 5.88 -22.54 -7.10
CA SER A 317 5.67 -22.99 -5.71
C SER A 317 6.14 -22.00 -4.65
N ILE A 318 7.05 -21.10 -4.99
CA ILE A 318 7.56 -20.09 -4.04
C ILE A 318 6.78 -18.77 -4.13
N PHE A 319 6.25 -18.42 -5.31
CA PHE A 319 5.69 -17.10 -5.55
C PHE A 319 4.18 -17.11 -5.62
N ARG A 320 3.57 -16.07 -5.06
CA ARG A 320 2.30 -15.58 -5.57
C ARG A 320 2.59 -14.49 -6.59
N THR A 321 2.38 -14.82 -7.86
CA THR A 321 2.46 -13.84 -8.93
C THR A 321 1.39 -12.77 -8.69
N ARG A 322 1.80 -11.51 -8.61
CA ARG A 322 0.92 -10.38 -8.83
C ARG A 322 1.20 -9.87 -10.23
N SER A 323 0.17 -9.50 -10.96
CA SER A 323 0.33 -8.71 -12.18
C SER A 323 1.20 -7.50 -11.82
N VAL A 324 2.40 -7.40 -12.41
CA VAL A 324 3.20 -6.18 -12.28
C VAL A 324 2.52 -5.13 -13.15
N VAL A 325 1.43 -4.57 -12.65
CA VAL A 325 0.74 -3.46 -13.31
C VAL A 325 1.75 -2.32 -13.29
N GLY A 326 2.16 -1.87 -14.49
CA GLY A 326 3.12 -0.80 -14.75
C GLY A 326 2.71 0.56 -14.20
N LYS A 327 2.44 0.64 -12.89
CA LYS A 327 2.41 1.89 -12.17
C LYS A 327 3.85 2.37 -12.14
N ASN A 328 4.08 3.58 -12.63
CA ASN A 328 5.29 4.33 -12.33
C ASN A 328 5.47 4.31 -10.81
N ILE A 329 6.35 3.42 -10.32
CA ILE A 329 6.68 3.30 -8.92
C ILE A 329 7.50 4.54 -8.60
N THR A 330 6.81 5.61 -8.21
CA THR A 330 7.45 6.83 -7.73
C THR A 330 7.75 6.72 -6.24
N ALA A 331 7.07 5.81 -5.52
CA ALA A 331 7.07 5.58 -4.07
C ALA A 331 8.27 4.83 -3.46
N TYR A 332 9.50 5.02 -3.95
CA TYR A 332 10.66 4.21 -3.52
C TYR A 332 10.82 4.11 -2.01
N ASN A 333 10.56 5.19 -1.27
CA ASN A 333 10.73 5.23 0.18
C ASN A 333 9.68 4.45 0.96
N LYS A 334 8.45 4.37 0.45
CA LYS A 334 7.44 3.48 1.02
C LYS A 334 7.89 2.05 0.89
N LEU A 335 8.31 1.69 -0.32
CA LEU A 335 8.74 0.35 -0.64
C LEU A 335 10.00 -0.04 0.14
N TYR A 336 10.94 0.89 0.32
CA TYR A 336 12.15 0.65 1.09
C TYR A 336 11.88 0.59 2.61
N SER A 337 10.90 1.35 3.12
CA SER A 337 10.59 1.33 4.56
C SER A 337 9.99 0.01 5.06
N LEU A 338 9.37 -0.76 4.16
CA LEU A 338 8.67 -2.01 4.46
C LEU A 338 9.56 -3.21 4.18
N ASN A 339 9.53 -4.25 5.03
CA ASN A 339 10.31 -5.45 4.76
C ASN A 339 9.87 -6.09 3.43
N SER A 340 10.84 -6.61 2.67
CA SER A 340 10.60 -7.16 1.34
C SER A 340 11.19 -8.56 1.20
N ARG A 341 10.43 -9.49 0.62
CA ARG A 341 10.86 -10.85 0.27
C ARG A 341 10.32 -11.17 -1.12
N LYS A 342 11.12 -10.86 -2.13
CA LYS A 342 10.75 -11.00 -3.54
C LYS A 342 11.58 -12.07 -4.21
N GLY A 343 11.08 -12.60 -5.31
CA GLY A 343 11.95 -13.26 -6.26
C GLY A 343 11.50 -13.15 -7.69
N MET A 344 12.44 -13.44 -8.57
CA MET A 344 12.25 -13.57 -10.00
C MET A 344 12.93 -14.81 -10.54
N THR A 345 12.32 -15.41 -11.55
CA THR A 345 12.85 -16.61 -12.19
C THR A 345 12.73 -16.54 -13.69
N SER A 346 13.56 -17.32 -14.39
CA SER A 346 13.45 -17.52 -15.84
C SER A 346 12.13 -18.19 -16.24
N GLY A 347 11.50 -18.95 -15.34
CA GLY A 347 10.20 -19.58 -15.58
C GLY A 347 10.26 -20.80 -16.48
N THR A 348 11.41 -21.45 -16.55
CA THR A 348 11.59 -22.74 -17.22
C THR A 348 10.77 -23.82 -16.49
N LEU A 349 10.03 -24.62 -17.26
CA LEU A 349 9.38 -25.87 -16.80
C LEU A 349 10.21 -27.12 -17.17
N LYS A 350 11.32 -26.92 -17.89
CA LYS A 350 12.26 -27.94 -18.38
C LYS A 350 13.69 -27.46 -18.17
N GLU A 351 14.66 -28.29 -18.50
CA GLU A 351 16.10 -27.99 -18.39
C GLU A 351 16.47 -26.64 -19.04
N VAL A 352 17.30 -25.85 -18.37
CA VAL A 352 17.73 -24.52 -18.83
C VAL A 352 18.76 -24.72 -19.95
N PRO A 353 18.68 -24.00 -21.09
CA PRO A 353 19.71 -24.07 -22.12
C PRO A 353 21.04 -23.52 -21.60
N ASP A 354 22.18 -24.00 -22.13
CA ASP A 354 23.54 -23.53 -21.79
C ASP A 354 23.66 -22.00 -21.71
N LYS A 355 22.95 -21.27 -22.58
CA LYS A 355 22.87 -19.81 -22.53
C LYS A 355 21.46 -19.36 -22.15
N SER A 356 21.33 -18.80 -20.95
CA SER A 356 20.05 -18.28 -20.46
C SER A 356 19.79 -16.86 -20.92
N VAL A 357 18.75 -16.70 -21.76
CA VAL A 357 18.25 -15.38 -22.18
C VAL A 357 17.81 -14.53 -20.98
N PHE A 358 17.27 -15.16 -19.93
CA PHE A 358 16.88 -14.46 -18.71
C PHE A 358 18.08 -13.82 -18.01
N ILE A 359 19.18 -14.57 -17.85
CA ILE A 359 20.39 -14.06 -17.22
C ILE A 359 21.11 -13.03 -18.10
N GLU A 360 21.15 -13.26 -19.41
CA GLU A 360 21.68 -12.29 -20.36
C GLU A 360 20.94 -10.94 -20.24
N GLN A 361 19.60 -10.96 -20.22
CA GLN A 361 18.81 -9.74 -20.07
C GLN A 361 18.94 -9.11 -18.68
N LEU A 362 19.10 -9.90 -17.61
CA LEU A 362 19.39 -9.40 -16.27
C LEU A 362 20.70 -8.60 -16.24
N ILE A 363 21.77 -9.19 -16.79
CA ILE A 363 23.11 -8.57 -16.87
C ILE A 363 23.08 -7.29 -17.70
N ILE A 364 22.41 -7.30 -18.86
CA ILE A 364 22.27 -6.11 -19.72
C ILE A 364 21.53 -4.99 -18.97
N ASN A 365 20.39 -5.29 -18.36
CA ASN A 365 19.58 -4.29 -17.67
C ASN A 365 20.28 -3.69 -16.45
N LEU A 366 21.02 -4.50 -15.69
CA LEU A 366 21.80 -3.99 -14.56
C LEU A 366 23.01 -3.15 -15.02
N SER A 367 23.73 -3.58 -16.06
CA SER A 367 24.94 -2.89 -16.54
C SER A 367 24.65 -1.58 -17.27
N GLN A 368 23.49 -1.48 -17.94
CA GLN A 368 23.07 -0.30 -18.71
C GLN A 368 22.13 0.63 -17.95
N ASN A 369 21.78 0.31 -16.70
CA ASN A 369 20.91 1.14 -15.87
C ASN A 369 21.54 2.51 -15.61
N ASN A 370 20.79 3.59 -15.87
CA ASN A 370 21.21 4.96 -15.60
C ASN A 370 20.51 5.58 -14.39
N GLU A 371 19.61 4.85 -13.73
CA GLU A 371 18.85 5.35 -12.59
C GLU A 371 19.58 5.11 -11.28
N LYS A 372 19.55 6.11 -10.38
CA LYS A 372 20.15 5.99 -9.04
C LYS A 372 19.50 4.87 -8.22
N PHE A 373 18.19 4.72 -8.36
CA PHE A 373 17.38 3.73 -7.64
C PHE A 373 16.63 2.85 -8.64
N LEU A 374 16.97 1.56 -8.69
CA LEU A 374 16.34 0.58 -9.56
C LEU A 374 15.63 -0.49 -8.73
N PRO A 375 14.30 -0.42 -8.54
CA PRO A 375 13.56 -1.47 -7.85
C PRO A 375 13.53 -2.77 -8.65
N SER A 376 13.50 -3.89 -7.94
CA SER A 376 13.45 -5.24 -8.53
C SER A 376 12.25 -5.47 -9.44
N ALA A 377 11.08 -4.90 -9.13
CA ALA A 377 9.91 -4.98 -10.02
C ALA A 377 10.13 -4.22 -11.33
N LYS A 378 10.83 -3.08 -11.30
CA LYS A 378 11.16 -2.32 -12.50
C LYS A 378 12.22 -3.04 -13.34
N LEU A 379 13.26 -3.56 -12.70
CA LEU A 379 14.25 -4.43 -13.35
C LEU A 379 13.58 -5.61 -14.06
N PHE A 380 12.67 -6.30 -13.37
CA PHE A 380 11.93 -7.42 -13.95
C PHE A 380 11.07 -7.01 -15.15
N ASN A 381 10.34 -5.88 -15.05
CA ASN A 381 9.54 -5.39 -16.17
C ASN A 381 10.40 -5.10 -17.41
N ASN A 382 11.57 -4.51 -17.23
CA ASN A 382 12.45 -4.16 -18.34
C ASN A 382 12.99 -5.42 -19.06
N LEU A 383 13.31 -6.49 -18.32
CA LEU A 383 13.82 -7.73 -18.94
C LEU A 383 12.70 -8.64 -19.45
N ARG A 384 11.48 -8.57 -18.90
CA ARG A 384 10.40 -9.52 -19.17
C ARG A 384 10.08 -9.64 -20.66
N ASP A 385 9.87 -8.51 -21.33
CA ASP A 385 9.43 -8.52 -22.73
C ASP A 385 10.56 -9.02 -23.64
N ALA A 386 11.82 -8.69 -23.33
CA ALA A 386 12.97 -9.21 -24.05
C ALA A 386 13.08 -10.74 -23.90
N VAL A 387 12.84 -11.30 -22.70
CA VAL A 387 12.87 -12.75 -22.48
C VAL A 387 11.73 -13.45 -23.22
N LEU A 388 10.51 -12.92 -23.18
CA LEU A 388 9.35 -13.46 -23.90
C LEU A 388 9.54 -13.43 -25.42
N ASN A 389 10.23 -12.41 -25.94
CA ASN A 389 10.48 -12.28 -27.38
C ASN A 389 11.62 -13.16 -27.89
N ASN A 390 12.56 -13.55 -27.01
CA ASN A 390 13.79 -14.24 -27.41
C ASN A 390 13.92 -15.67 -26.83
N SER A 391 12.92 -16.14 -26.08
CA SER A 391 12.93 -17.50 -25.52
C SER A 391 11.51 -18.03 -25.30
N PRO A 392 11.30 -19.36 -25.24
CA PRO A 392 10.00 -19.94 -24.88
C PRO A 392 9.67 -19.81 -23.38
N ASN A 393 10.58 -19.23 -22.59
CA ASN A 393 10.44 -19.15 -21.14
C ASN A 393 9.53 -17.99 -20.75
N VAL A 394 8.69 -18.19 -19.74
CA VAL A 394 7.80 -17.16 -19.20
C VAL A 394 8.33 -16.73 -17.84
N PRO A 395 9.16 -15.68 -17.77
CA PRO A 395 9.79 -15.29 -16.52
C PRO A 395 8.72 -14.84 -15.53
N GLN A 396 8.98 -15.08 -14.25
CA GLN A 396 8.03 -14.82 -13.16
C GLN A 396 8.64 -13.85 -12.15
N TYR A 397 7.78 -13.06 -11.52
CA TYR A 397 8.11 -12.16 -10.43
C TYR A 397 7.03 -12.23 -9.36
N GLY A 398 7.42 -12.22 -8.09
CA GLY A 398 6.44 -12.17 -7.02
C GLY A 398 7.02 -12.13 -5.62
N THR A 399 6.11 -12.11 -4.65
CA THR A 399 6.43 -12.23 -3.23
C THR A 399 6.68 -13.69 -2.87
N ILE A 400 7.77 -13.95 -2.16
CA ILE A 400 8.03 -15.22 -1.48
C ILE A 400 7.07 -15.29 -0.29
N GLN A 401 6.15 -16.25 -0.31
CA GLN A 401 5.07 -16.28 0.69
C GLN A 401 5.53 -16.78 2.05
N GLY A 402 4.95 -16.24 3.14
CA GLY A 402 5.09 -16.79 4.49
C GLY A 402 6.47 -16.58 5.12
N VAL A 403 7.21 -15.56 4.67
CA VAL A 403 8.58 -15.25 5.15
C VAL A 403 8.77 -13.78 5.57
N GLY A 404 7.67 -13.07 5.88
CA GLY A 404 7.74 -11.70 6.43
C GLY A 404 7.79 -10.55 5.41
N ASP A 405 7.28 -10.72 4.18
CA ASP A 405 7.09 -9.61 3.22
C ASP A 405 5.95 -8.69 3.70
N ASN A 406 6.25 -7.40 3.86
CA ASN A 406 5.29 -6.36 4.25
C ASN A 406 4.92 -5.44 3.07
N GLY A 407 5.13 -5.89 1.83
CA GLY A 407 4.86 -5.11 0.63
C GLY A 407 5.97 -4.12 0.25
N GLY A 408 7.17 -4.28 0.80
CA GLY A 408 8.34 -3.52 0.38
C GLY A 408 8.94 -4.01 -0.94
N GLU A 409 10.05 -3.40 -1.36
CA GLU A 409 10.74 -3.74 -2.60
C GLU A 409 12.26 -3.72 -2.42
N PHE A 410 12.96 -4.69 -3.03
CA PHE A 410 14.42 -4.63 -3.12
C PHE A 410 14.81 -3.54 -4.13
N ILE A 411 15.70 -2.64 -3.75
CA ILE A 411 16.15 -1.54 -4.62
C ILE A 411 17.65 -1.65 -4.81
N PHE A 412 18.07 -1.84 -6.06
CA PHE A 412 19.46 -1.69 -6.47
C PHE A 412 19.81 -0.20 -6.45
N ILE A 413 20.82 0.19 -5.66
CA ILE A 413 21.25 1.57 -5.54
C ILE A 413 22.57 1.71 -6.29
N LYS A 414 22.58 2.51 -7.37
CA LYS A 414 23.77 2.77 -8.17
C LYS A 414 24.77 3.58 -7.33
N ARG A 415 26.08 3.32 -7.43
CA ARG A 415 27.11 4.09 -6.70
C ARG A 415 27.12 5.55 -7.14
#